data_AF-A0A8T4GGQ5-F1
#
_entry.id   AF-A0A8T4GGQ5-F1
#
_cell.length_a   1.000
_cell.length_b   1.000
_cell.length_c   1.000
_cell.angle_alpha   90.00
_cell.angle_beta   90.00
_cell.angle_gamma   90.00
#
_symmetry.space_group_name_H-M   'P 1'
#
loop_
_entity.id
_entity.type
_entity.pdbx_description
1 polymer ?
#
loop_
_entity_poly.entity_id
_entity_poly.type
_entity_poly.pdbx_seq_one_letter_code
_entity_poly.pdbx_strand_id
1 'polypeptide(L)' 'MRVRFDRDTCIGMFQCVAEWDGFEKDLDDGKADLVGGEETEGDIFEVEVPEDEEFDAKFAARVCPVDAIEVYDDDGEQVV' A
#
# COMPACT_ATOMS: atom_id res chain seq x y z
N MET A 1 -10.89 -4.76 5.73
CA MET A 1 -9.87 -4.95 4.67
C MET A 1 -8.51 -4.46 5.15
N ARG A 2 -7.42 -5.03 4.65
CA ARG A 2 -6.05 -4.66 5.03
C ARG A 2 -5.16 -4.48 3.81
N VAL A 3 -4.31 -3.45 3.83
CA VAL A 3 -3.20 -3.29 2.88
C VAL A 3 -1.91 -3.71 3.56
N ARG A 4 -1.06 -4.43 2.81
CA ARG A 4 0.32 -4.75 3.19
C ARG A 4 1.26 -4.18 2.12
N PHE A 5 2.28 -3.47 2.55
CA PHE A 5 3.19 -2.73 1.68
C PHE A 5 4.64 -3.13 1.96
N ASP A 6 5.33 -3.62 0.92
CA ASP A 6 6.75 -3.91 0.92
C ASP A 6 7.55 -2.69 0.44
N ARG A 7 8.13 -1.95 1.40
CA ARG A 7 8.88 -0.73 1.12
C ARG A 7 10.25 -1.02 0.48
N ASP A 8 10.83 -2.19 0.74
CA ASP A 8 12.08 -2.62 0.10
C ASP A 8 11.88 -2.79 -1.41
N THR A 9 10.80 -3.47 -1.80
CA THR A 9 10.42 -3.69 -3.22
C THR A 9 9.98 -2.42 -3.93
N CYS A 10 9.46 -1.41 -3.22
CA CYS A 10 8.98 -0.16 -3.81
C CYS A 10 10.06 0.56 -4.66
N ILE A 11 9.70 1.06 -5.85
CA ILE A 11 10.66 1.74 -6.76
C ILE A 11 10.38 3.23 -6.97
N GLY A 12 9.52 3.84 -6.16
CA GLY A 12 9.28 5.30 -6.22
C GLY A 12 8.53 5.76 -7.47
N MET A 13 7.68 4.91 -8.08
CA MET A 13 6.85 5.32 -9.23
C MET A 13 5.68 6.22 -8.82
N PHE A 14 5.28 6.16 -7.55
CA PHE A 14 4.25 6.99 -6.93
C PHE A 14 2.86 6.98 -7.59
N GLN A 15 2.51 5.94 -8.35
CA GLN A 15 1.14 5.80 -8.86
C GLN A 15 0.17 5.49 -7.71
N CYS A 16 0.59 4.71 -6.72
CA CYS A 16 -0.21 4.44 -5.51
C CYS A 16 -0.67 5.72 -4.80
N VAL A 17 0.21 6.72 -4.70
CA VAL A 17 -0.11 8.04 -4.11
C VAL A 17 -1.13 8.84 -4.93
N ALA A 18 -1.21 8.60 -6.23
CA ALA A 18 -2.21 9.26 -7.08
C ALA A 18 -3.59 8.59 -7.00
N GLU A 19 -3.62 7.29 -6.73
CA GLU A 19 -4.86 6.51 -6.68
C GLU A 19 -5.50 6.48 -5.30
N TRP A 20 -4.71 6.56 -4.21
CA TRP A 20 -5.22 6.43 -2.85
C TRP A 20 -4.45 7.30 -1.86
N ASP A 21 -5.20 8.05 -1.03
CA ASP A 21 -4.66 8.95 0.01
C ASP A 21 -3.96 8.18 1.16
N GLY A 22 -4.10 6.85 1.21
CA GLY A 22 -3.35 5.99 2.14
C GLY A 22 -1.85 5.89 1.86
N PHE A 23 -1.35 6.47 0.76
CA PHE A 23 0.08 6.58 0.49
C PHE A 23 0.54 8.03 0.37
N GLU A 24 1.74 8.31 0.85
CA GLU A 24 2.43 9.58 0.63
C GLU A 24 3.80 9.41 -0.04
N LYS A 25 4.34 10.50 -0.62
CA LYS A 25 5.66 10.48 -1.25
C LYS A 25 6.72 10.81 -0.21
N ASP A 26 7.62 9.86 0.05
CA ASP A 26 8.91 10.15 0.64
C ASP A 26 9.90 10.46 -0.48
N LEU A 27 10.18 11.76 -0.66
CA LEU A 27 11.13 12.24 -1.66
C LEU A 27 12.59 12.17 -1.19
N ASP A 28 12.82 11.99 0.12
CA ASP A 28 14.16 11.85 0.67
C ASP A 28 14.70 10.44 0.39
N ASP A 29 13.87 9.42 0.57
CA ASP A 29 14.20 8.01 0.25
C ASP A 29 13.82 7.61 -1.19
N GLY A 30 13.00 8.41 -1.87
CA GLY A 30 12.49 8.08 -3.21
C GLY A 30 11.52 6.89 -3.20
N LYS A 31 10.78 6.72 -2.11
CA LYS A 31 9.85 5.60 -1.85
C LYS A 31 8.49 6.16 -1.45
N ALA A 32 7.45 5.35 -1.60
CA ALA A 32 6.16 5.69 -0.99
C ALA A 32 6.17 5.27 0.49
N ASP A 33 5.44 6.00 1.33
CA ASP A 33 5.16 5.61 2.72
C ASP A 33 3.67 5.30 2.87
N LEU A 34 3.35 4.24 3.61
CA LEU A 34 1.98 3.84 3.93
C LEU A 34 1.51 4.66 5.14
N VAL A 35 0.55 5.54 4.93
CA VAL A 35 0.05 6.47 5.96
C VAL A 35 -0.62 5.68 7.08
N GLY A 36 -0.12 5.85 8.30
CA GLY A 36 -0.61 5.11 9.46
C GLY A 36 -0.26 3.61 9.46
N GLY A 37 0.61 3.18 8.55
CA GLY A 37 1.09 1.79 8.49
C GLY A 37 1.96 1.43 9.68
N GLU A 38 1.69 0.27 10.29
CA GLU A 38 2.53 -0.31 11.33
C GLU A 38 3.54 -1.28 10.71
N GLU A 39 4.82 -1.18 11.07
CA GLU A 39 5.84 -2.12 10.62
C GLU A 39 5.63 -3.48 11.31
N THR A 40 5.45 -4.53 10.52
CA THR A 40 5.20 -5.88 11.01
C THR A 40 6.42 -6.79 10.90
N GLU A 41 7.19 -6.66 9.83
CA GLU A 41 8.39 -7.45 9.58
C GLU A 41 9.29 -6.77 8.55
N GLY A 42 10.41 -6.17 8.95
CA GLY A 42 11.50 -5.72 8.06
C GLY A 42 11.05 -5.02 6.77
N ASP A 43 10.79 -3.71 6.85
CA ASP A 43 10.30 -2.88 5.74
C ASP A 43 8.91 -3.27 5.18
N ILE A 44 8.20 -4.20 5.83
CA ILE A 44 6.79 -4.50 5.57
C ILE A 44 5.89 -3.70 6.52
N PHE A 45 4.97 -2.92 5.94
CA PHE A 45 4.01 -2.09 6.67
C PHE A 45 2.58 -2.55 6.40
N GLU A 46 1.72 -2.54 7.40
CA GLU A 46 0.30 -2.90 7.27
C GLU A 46 -0.63 -1.82 7.83
N VAL A 47 -1.79 -1.63 7.18
CA VAL A 47 -2.84 -0.73 7.68
C VAL A 47 -4.22 -1.31 7.40
N GLU A 48 -5.16 -1.08 8.32
CA GLU A 48 -6.58 -1.32 8.07
C GLU A 48 -7.13 -0.24 7.14
N VAL A 49 -7.87 -0.67 6.11
CA VAL A 49 -8.46 0.25 5.12
C VAL A 49 -9.90 0.57 5.53
N PRO A 50 -10.28 1.86 5.61
CA PRO A 50 -11.68 2.27 5.80
C PRO A 50 -12.60 1.75 4.68
N GLU A 51 -13.85 1.41 5.01
CA GLU A 51 -14.82 0.86 4.05
C GLU A 51 -15.04 1.77 2.81
N ASP A 52 -14.96 3.09 2.99
CA ASP A 52 -15.11 4.08 1.92
C ASP A 52 -13.88 4.26 1.03
N GLU A 53 -12.73 3.66 1.41
CA GLU A 53 -11.46 3.74 0.69
C GLU A 53 -11.05 2.43 0.01
N GLU A 54 -11.80 1.33 0.20
CA GLU A 54 -11.43 0.00 -0.29
C GLU A 54 -11.18 -0.07 -1.79
N PHE A 55 -11.97 0.67 -2.58
CA PHE A 55 -11.82 0.67 -4.03
C PHE A 55 -10.51 1.33 -4.46
N ASP A 56 -10.18 2.46 -3.84
CA ASP A 56 -8.98 3.24 -4.13
C ASP A 56 -7.73 2.46 -3.69
N ALA A 57 -7.76 1.84 -2.51
CA ALA A 57 -6.69 0.96 -2.03
C ALA A 57 -6.41 -0.21 -3.00
N LYS A 58 -7.46 -0.87 -3.53
CA LYS A 58 -7.32 -1.92 -4.55
C LYS A 58 -6.73 -1.39 -5.86
N PHE A 59 -7.10 -0.18 -6.26
CA PHE A 59 -6.54 0.43 -7.47
C PHE A 59 -5.08 0.81 -7.29
N ALA A 60 -4.71 1.41 -6.15
CA ALA A 60 -3.33 1.71 -5.78
C ALA A 60 -2.42 0.47 -5.86
N ALA A 61 -2.91 -0.67 -5.38
CA ALA A 61 -2.21 -1.95 -5.50
C ALA A 61 -2.05 -2.40 -6.96
N ARG A 62 -3.13 -2.37 -7.75
CA ARG A 62 -3.12 -2.79 -9.17
C ARG A 62 -2.25 -1.95 -10.08
N VAL A 63 -2.04 -0.67 -9.78
CA VAL A 63 -1.17 0.21 -10.58
C VAL A 63 0.30 0.08 -10.21
N CYS A 64 0.62 -0.65 -9.12
CA CYS A 64 2.01 -0.86 -8.70
C CYS A 64 2.74 -1.76 -9.71
N PRO A 65 3.80 -1.29 -10.38
CA PRO A 65 4.46 -2.05 -11.44
C PRO A 65 5.36 -3.19 -10.93
N VAL A 66 5.55 -3.30 -9.62
CA VAL A 66 6.47 -4.23 -8.96
C VAL A 66 5.80 -5.05 -7.86
N ASP A 67 4.46 -5.05 -7.82
CA ASP A 67 3.67 -5.83 -6.86
C ASP A 67 4.06 -5.63 -5.39
N ALA A 68 4.50 -4.42 -5.03
CA ALA A 68 4.89 -4.07 -3.66
C ALA A 68 3.70 -3.90 -2.70
N ILE A 69 2.46 -3.99 -3.18
CA ILE A 69 1.25 -3.69 -2.41
C ILE A 69 0.29 -4.88 -2.55
N GLU A 70 -0.03 -5.52 -1.44
CA GLU A 70 -0.99 -6.62 -1.35
C GLU A 70 -2.25 -6.11 -0.65
N VAL A 71 -3.42 -6.59 -1.07
CA VAL A 71 -4.70 -6.27 -0.41
C VAL A 71 -5.37 -7.55 0.04
N TYR A 72 -5.79 -7.58 1.31
CA TYR A 72 -6.50 -8.69 1.94
C TYR A 72 -7.91 -8.27 2.35
N ASP A 73 -8.91 -9.11 2.07
CA ASP A 73 -10.28 -8.90 2.55
C ASP A 73 -10.44 -9.23 4.05
N ASP A 74 -11.68 -9.13 4.55
CA ASP A 74 -11.99 -9.35 5.96
C ASP A 74 -11.86 -10.81 6.41
N ASP A 75 -11.86 -11.75 5.47
CA ASP A 75 -11.61 -13.18 5.71
C ASP A 75 -10.11 -13.52 5.66
N GLY A 76 -9.26 -12.54 5.31
CA GLY A 76 -7.82 -12.70 5.19
C GLY A 76 -7.37 -13.29 3.85
N GLU A 77 -8.26 -13.38 2.85
CA GLU A 77 -7.91 -13.80 1.50
C GLU A 77 -7.27 -12.64 0.73
N GLN A 78 -6.18 -12.90 0.01
CA GLN A 78 -5.55 -11.91 -0.85
C GLN A 78 -6.39 -11.68 -2.11
N VAL A 79 -6.81 -10.43 -2.33
CA VAL A 79 -7.68 -10.02 -3.43
C VAL A 79 -6.98 -9.18 -4.51
N VAL A 80 -5.78 -8.66 -4.21
CA VAL A 80 -4.85 -8.03 -5.16
C VAL A 80 -3.42 -8.50 -4.85
#